data_AF-A0AAU4N044-F1
#
_entry.id   AF-A0AAU4N044-F1
#
_cell.length_a   1.000
_cell.length_b   1.000
_cell.length_c   1.000
_cell.angle_alpha   90.00
_cell.angle_beta   90.00
_cell.angle_gamma   90.00
#
_symmetry.space_group_name_H-M   'P 1'
#
loop_
_entity.id
_entity.type
_entity.pdbx_description
1 polymer ?
#
loop_
_entity_poly.entity_id
_entity_poly.type
_entity_poly.pdbx_seq_one_letter_code
_entity_poly.pdbx_strand_id
1 'polypeptide(L)'
;MMHSRDSLASEFQRLQDRPSAESAPPVLSLFVAQVSGDAAEYEQRLRSVLSPAVRLGATADFEQESLPADDVPDWFAAVSSGNEERAPQFARAGHDAYVEHTGGGRPWELQNWLYRFDPDEDSRGWEWWDATQAGPSRVHIWVDSWGESFFGCQDLLWAAYASGAVRIDGPVIQKSAVWAAERGATH
;
A
#
# COMPACT_ATOMS: atom_id res chain seq x y z
N MET A 1 -10.97 10.32 9.28
CA MET A 1 -11.40 10.39 7.87
C MET A 1 -11.98 9.02 7.56
N MET A 2 -13.29 8.94 7.33
CA MET A 2 -14.01 7.67 7.38
C MET A 2 -14.08 7.02 6.00
N HIS A 3 -13.61 5.79 5.88
CA HIS A 3 -13.71 4.99 4.66
C HIS A 3 -15.12 4.44 4.54
N SER A 4 -15.90 4.89 3.56
CA SER A 4 -17.22 4.31 3.31
C SER A 4 -17.11 2.99 2.55
N ARG A 5 -18.14 2.13 2.65
CA ARG A 5 -18.21 0.89 1.86
C ARG A 5 -18.08 1.12 0.35
N ASP A 6 -18.66 2.22 -0.17
CA ASP A 6 -18.56 2.59 -1.58
C ASP A 6 -17.14 3.04 -1.98
N SER A 7 -16.44 3.72 -1.06
CA SER A 7 -15.03 4.08 -1.21
C SER A 7 -14.15 2.83 -1.27
N LEU A 8 -14.33 1.88 -0.34
CA LEU A 8 -13.59 0.61 -0.32
C LEU A 8 -13.85 -0.25 -1.57
N ALA A 9 -15.09 -0.29 -2.06
CA ALA A 9 -15.41 -0.97 -3.32
C ALA A 9 -14.69 -0.32 -4.52
N SER A 10 -14.65 1.02 -4.55
CA SER A 10 -13.93 1.77 -5.57
C SER A 10 -12.41 1.57 -5.48
N GLU A 11 -11.86 1.56 -4.26
CA GLU A 11 -10.46 1.28 -3.98
C GLU A 11 -10.07 -0.14 -4.42
N PHE A 12 -10.90 -1.13 -4.11
CA PHE A 12 -10.70 -2.50 -4.56
C PHE A 12 -10.71 -2.60 -6.08
N GLN A 13 -11.63 -1.90 -6.77
CA GLN A 13 -11.62 -1.85 -8.22
C GLN A 13 -10.31 -1.26 -8.76
N ARG A 14 -9.75 -0.21 -8.13
CA ARG A 14 -8.47 0.39 -8.53
C ARG A 14 -7.26 -0.53 -8.31
N LEU A 15 -7.36 -1.45 -7.36
CA LEU A 15 -6.35 -2.48 -7.13
C LEU A 15 -6.37 -3.55 -8.22
N GLN A 16 -7.55 -3.94 -8.69
CA GLN A 16 -7.73 -4.90 -9.79
C GLN A 16 -7.42 -4.30 -11.16
N ASP A 17 -7.94 -3.10 -11.42
CA ASP A 17 -7.84 -2.38 -12.68
C ASP A 17 -7.24 -0.99 -12.45
N ARG A 18 -6.33 -0.56 -13.33
CA ARG A 18 -5.78 0.80 -13.21
C ARG A 18 -6.90 1.86 -13.42
N PRO A 19 -7.07 2.87 -12.54
CA PRO A 19 -8.15 3.85 -12.63
C PRO A 19 -8.07 4.76 -13.86
N SER A 20 -9.23 5.23 -14.33
CA SER A 20 -9.31 6.20 -15.43
C SER A 20 -8.78 7.58 -15.03
N ALA A 21 -8.25 8.35 -15.98
CA ALA A 21 -7.80 9.71 -15.73
C ALA A 21 -8.96 10.66 -15.34
N GLU A 22 -10.16 10.41 -15.86
CA GLU A 22 -11.35 11.23 -15.63
C GLU A 22 -11.91 11.08 -14.21
N SER A 23 -11.66 9.94 -13.56
CA SER A 23 -12.11 9.69 -12.19
C SER A 23 -11.18 10.28 -11.12
N ALA A 24 -10.02 10.83 -11.50
CA ALA A 24 -9.01 11.25 -10.53
C ALA A 24 -9.41 12.51 -9.75
N PRO A 25 -9.13 12.56 -8.43
CA PRO A 25 -9.21 13.81 -7.67
C PRO A 25 -8.25 14.86 -8.26
N PRO A 26 -8.37 16.15 -7.93
CA PRO A 26 -7.48 17.19 -8.47
C PRO A 26 -6.00 16.97 -8.14
N VAL A 27 -5.73 16.38 -6.97
CA VAL A 27 -4.39 16.08 -6.47
C VAL A 27 -4.34 14.68 -5.88
N LEU A 28 -3.16 14.09 -5.89
CA LEU A 28 -2.83 12.81 -5.28
C LEU A 28 -1.54 12.97 -4.45
N SER A 29 -1.40 12.14 -3.42
CA SER A 29 -0.14 11.99 -2.70
C SER A 29 0.73 10.95 -3.37
N LEU A 30 1.96 11.36 -3.70
CA LEU A 30 2.97 10.53 -4.33
C LEU A 30 3.99 10.05 -3.30
N PHE A 31 4.22 8.74 -3.27
CA PHE A 31 5.39 8.12 -2.69
C PHE A 31 6.30 7.56 -3.79
N VAL A 32 7.60 7.79 -3.67
CA VAL A 32 8.59 7.29 -4.63
C VAL A 32 9.33 6.13 -4.00
N ALA A 33 8.99 4.91 -4.43
CA ALA A 33 9.66 3.69 -4.01
C ALA A 33 10.87 3.41 -4.92
N GLN A 34 12.06 3.35 -4.33
CA GLN A 34 13.19 2.65 -4.93
C GLN A 34 13.05 1.17 -4.59
N VAL A 35 13.22 0.29 -5.58
CA VAL A 35 13.03 -1.15 -5.41
C VAL A 35 14.30 -1.90 -5.80
N SER A 36 14.55 -3.02 -5.10
CA SER A 36 15.62 -3.93 -5.49
C SER A 36 15.05 -4.99 -6.43
N GLY A 37 15.39 -4.91 -7.71
CA GLY A 37 14.89 -5.83 -8.74
C GLY A 37 13.86 -5.19 -9.66
N ASP A 38 12.94 -6.01 -10.13
CA ASP A 38 11.98 -5.64 -11.17
C ASP A 38 10.80 -4.81 -10.62
N ALA A 39 10.55 -3.66 -11.24
CA ALA A 39 9.48 -2.74 -10.86
C ALA A 39 8.07 -3.33 -11.05
N ALA A 40 7.87 -4.18 -12.06
CA ALA A 40 6.56 -4.80 -12.32
C ALA A 40 6.26 -5.91 -11.29
N GLU A 41 7.25 -6.73 -10.95
CA GLU A 41 7.11 -7.73 -9.88
C GLU A 41 6.82 -7.06 -8.52
N TYR A 42 7.49 -5.95 -8.22
CA TYR A 42 7.21 -5.17 -7.02
C TYR A 42 5.76 -4.66 -6.99
N GLU A 43 5.28 -4.08 -8.09
CA GLU A 43 3.90 -3.59 -8.22
C GLU A 43 2.90 -4.73 -7.96
N GLN A 44 3.12 -5.91 -8.55
CA GLN A 44 2.27 -7.08 -8.36
C GLN A 44 2.24 -7.55 -6.90
N ARG A 45 3.40 -7.60 -6.23
CA ARG A 45 3.48 -7.97 -4.81
C ARG A 45 2.70 -7.00 -3.94
N LEU A 46 2.88 -5.69 -4.15
CA LEU A 46 2.18 -4.67 -3.38
C LEU A 46 0.66 -4.79 -3.56
N ARG A 47 0.18 -4.93 -4.81
CA ARG A 47 -1.25 -5.15 -5.10
C ARG A 47 -1.77 -6.44 -4.48
N SER A 48 -0.97 -7.51 -4.44
CA SER A 48 -1.37 -8.80 -3.84
C SER A 48 -1.58 -8.74 -2.33
N VAL A 49 -0.94 -7.79 -1.64
CA VAL A 49 -1.13 -7.55 -0.20
C VAL A 49 -2.32 -6.62 0.06
N LEU A 50 -2.43 -5.53 -0.71
CA LEU A 50 -3.48 -4.54 -0.50
C LEU A 50 -4.87 -5.05 -0.91
N SER A 51 -4.96 -5.85 -1.99
CA SER A 51 -6.24 -6.37 -2.50
C SER A 51 -7.06 -7.14 -1.45
N PRO A 52 -6.52 -8.18 -0.77
CA PRO A 52 -7.28 -8.89 0.25
C PRO A 52 -7.63 -7.99 1.44
N ALA A 53 -6.77 -7.06 1.83
CA ALA A 53 -7.01 -6.16 2.96
C ALA A 53 -8.13 -5.14 2.70
N VAL A 54 -8.15 -4.52 1.51
CA VAL A 54 -9.24 -3.62 1.12
C VAL A 54 -10.56 -4.38 0.97
N ARG A 55 -10.52 -5.60 0.40
CA ARG A 55 -11.71 -6.46 0.32
C ARG A 55 -12.25 -6.83 1.70
N LEU A 56 -11.36 -7.08 2.65
CA LEU A 56 -11.70 -7.36 4.05
C LEU A 56 -12.47 -6.17 4.65
N GLY A 57 -11.98 -4.94 4.48
CA GLY A 57 -12.67 -3.71 4.93
C GLY A 57 -14.13 -3.62 4.47
N ALA A 58 -14.43 -4.11 3.26
CA ALA A 58 -15.78 -4.08 2.72
C ALA A 58 -16.69 -5.23 3.17
N THR A 59 -16.12 -6.33 3.71
CA THR A 59 -16.84 -7.62 3.85
C THR A 59 -16.78 -8.25 5.24
N ALA A 60 -15.76 -7.93 6.04
CA ALA A 60 -15.57 -8.52 7.35
C ALA A 60 -16.34 -7.78 8.45
N ASP A 61 -16.53 -8.49 9.56
CA ASP A 61 -16.96 -7.91 10.84
C ASP A 61 -15.71 -7.69 11.71
N PHE A 62 -15.40 -6.43 11.98
CA PHE A 62 -14.21 -5.99 12.72
C PHE A 62 -14.40 -6.02 14.24
N GLU A 63 -15.60 -6.36 14.75
CA GLU A 63 -15.82 -6.59 16.19
C GLU A 63 -15.27 -7.95 16.68
N GLN A 64 -14.80 -8.79 15.75
CA GLN A 64 -14.17 -10.07 16.07
C GLN A 64 -12.79 -9.87 16.71
N GLU A 65 -12.34 -10.86 17.50
CA GLU A 65 -11.00 -10.85 18.13
C GLU A 65 -9.86 -11.03 17.11
N SER A 66 -10.14 -11.70 15.98
CA SER A 66 -9.18 -11.90 14.89
C SER A 66 -9.87 -11.84 13.54
N LEU A 67 -9.21 -11.21 12.58
CA LEU A 67 -9.67 -11.09 11.21
C LEU A 67 -9.15 -12.25 10.34
N PRO A 68 -9.95 -12.71 9.37
CA PRO A 68 -9.51 -13.66 8.34
C PRO A 68 -8.25 -13.16 7.61
N ALA A 69 -7.27 -14.04 7.46
CA ALA A 69 -6.00 -13.74 6.80
C ALA A 69 -5.63 -14.74 5.69
N ASP A 70 -6.53 -15.68 5.34
CA ASP A 70 -6.24 -16.78 4.41
C ASP A 70 -5.86 -16.32 2.99
N ASP A 71 -6.34 -15.14 2.57
CA ASP A 71 -6.04 -14.55 1.26
C ASP A 71 -4.83 -13.60 1.29
N VAL A 72 -4.26 -13.34 2.47
CA VAL A 72 -3.03 -12.55 2.59
C VAL A 72 -1.85 -13.43 2.17
N PRO A 73 -0.92 -12.93 1.33
CA PRO A 73 0.22 -13.74 0.92
C PRO A 73 1.06 -14.24 2.11
N ASP A 74 1.39 -15.54 2.12
CA ASP A 74 2.17 -16.19 3.19
C ASP A 74 3.46 -15.44 3.55
N TRP A 75 4.12 -14.87 2.54
CA TRP A 75 5.36 -14.13 2.74
C TRP A 75 5.15 -12.82 3.53
N PHE A 76 4.01 -12.16 3.33
CA PHE A 76 3.67 -10.92 4.05
C PHE A 76 3.23 -11.24 5.48
N ALA A 77 2.44 -12.30 5.64
CA ALA A 77 2.08 -12.82 6.96
C ALA A 77 3.33 -13.21 7.76
N ALA A 78 4.30 -13.90 7.14
CA ALA A 78 5.54 -14.31 7.81
C ALA A 78 6.34 -13.13 8.38
N VAL A 79 6.56 -12.06 7.60
CA VAL A 79 7.28 -10.86 8.07
C VAL A 79 6.47 -10.00 9.04
N SER A 80 5.15 -10.16 9.06
CA SER A 80 4.24 -9.46 9.98
C SER A 80 3.90 -10.30 11.23
N SER A 81 4.55 -11.46 11.42
CA SER A 81 4.32 -12.36 12.55
C SER A 81 5.60 -12.84 13.23
N GLY A 82 6.74 -12.19 12.96
CA GLY A 82 8.02 -12.56 13.59
C GLY A 82 8.63 -13.86 13.08
N ASN A 83 8.25 -14.29 11.86
CA ASN A 83 8.81 -15.48 11.20
C ASN A 83 9.51 -15.08 9.90
N GLU A 84 10.29 -13.99 9.93
CA GLU A 84 10.90 -13.40 8.74
C GLU A 84 11.80 -14.42 8.01
N GLU A 85 12.39 -15.37 8.74
CA GLU A 85 13.23 -16.43 8.18
C GLU A 85 12.52 -17.31 7.13
N ARG A 86 11.18 -17.41 7.22
CA ARG A 86 10.35 -18.17 6.25
C ARG A 86 9.98 -17.35 5.02
N ALA A 87 10.13 -16.03 5.08
CA ALA A 87 9.80 -15.14 3.99
C ALA A 87 10.86 -15.19 2.88
N PRO A 88 10.55 -14.82 1.63
CA PRO A 88 11.53 -14.62 0.58
C PRO A 88 12.48 -13.46 0.91
N GLN A 89 13.64 -13.42 0.25
CA GLN A 89 14.68 -12.43 0.52
C GLN A 89 14.20 -10.99 0.39
N PHE A 90 13.36 -10.68 -0.61
CA PHE A 90 12.85 -9.32 -0.81
C PHE A 90 12.03 -8.83 0.39
N ALA A 91 11.23 -9.71 1.01
CA ALA A 91 10.37 -9.36 2.13
C ALA A 91 11.17 -9.16 3.41
N ARG A 92 12.19 -10.01 3.64
CA ARG A 92 13.16 -9.84 4.74
C ARG A 92 13.94 -8.52 4.62
N ALA A 93 14.50 -8.25 3.44
CA ALA A 93 15.23 -7.01 3.21
C ALA A 93 14.31 -5.78 3.35
N GLY A 94 13.06 -5.90 2.90
CA GLY A 94 12.02 -4.89 3.09
C GLY A 94 11.70 -4.63 4.56
N HIS A 95 11.54 -5.68 5.35
CA HIS A 95 11.39 -5.60 6.81
C HIS A 95 12.54 -4.80 7.43
N ASP A 96 13.78 -5.16 7.15
CA ASP A 96 14.95 -4.48 7.70
C ASP A 96 15.02 -3.01 7.28
N ALA A 97 14.70 -2.72 6.02
CA ALA A 97 14.66 -1.35 5.49
C ALA A 97 13.54 -0.50 6.13
N TYR A 98 12.40 -1.09 6.48
CA TYR A 98 11.35 -0.41 7.25
C TYR A 98 11.79 -0.09 8.68
N VAL A 99 12.45 -1.04 9.36
CA VAL A 99 12.99 -0.83 10.70
C VAL A 99 14.03 0.29 10.69
N GLU A 100 14.91 0.32 9.68
CA GLU A 100 15.87 1.41 9.50
C GLU A 100 15.16 2.75 9.24
N HIS A 101 14.20 2.78 8.32
CA HIS A 101 13.41 3.98 7.98
C HIS A 101 12.72 4.61 9.20
N THR A 102 12.21 3.76 10.10
CA THR A 102 11.49 4.20 11.31
C THR A 102 12.42 4.45 12.50
N GLY A 103 13.74 4.30 12.35
CA GLY A 103 14.71 4.54 13.43
C GLY A 103 14.69 3.46 14.51
N GLY A 104 14.49 2.19 14.14
CA GLY A 104 14.33 1.07 15.06
C GLY A 104 12.88 0.83 15.48
N GLY A 105 11.92 1.37 14.74
CA GLY A 105 10.50 1.14 14.97
C GLY A 105 10.13 -0.33 14.78
N ARG A 106 9.04 -0.75 15.43
CA ARG A 106 8.55 -2.11 15.27
C ARG A 106 7.79 -2.26 13.94
N PRO A 107 8.05 -3.33 13.18
CA PRO A 107 7.19 -3.76 12.09
C PRO A 107 5.73 -3.90 12.54
N TRP A 108 4.82 -3.86 11.57
CA TRP A 108 3.43 -4.11 11.88
C TRP A 108 3.19 -5.59 12.12
N GLU A 109 2.48 -5.88 13.21
CA GLU A 109 1.87 -7.19 13.38
C GLU A 109 0.68 -7.32 12.42
N LEU A 110 0.50 -8.51 11.84
CA LEU A 110 -0.46 -8.77 10.77
C LEU A 110 -1.88 -8.34 11.13
N GLN A 111 -2.39 -8.75 12.29
CA GLN A 111 -3.75 -8.41 12.71
C GLN A 111 -3.88 -6.90 12.90
N ASN A 112 -2.96 -6.26 13.63
CA ASN A 112 -2.94 -4.81 13.80
C ASN A 112 -2.89 -4.05 12.46
N TRP A 113 -2.24 -4.60 11.44
CA TRP A 113 -2.23 -4.04 10.10
C TRP A 113 -3.58 -4.22 9.39
N LEU A 114 -4.20 -5.40 9.47
CA LEU A 114 -5.51 -5.67 8.88
C LEU A 114 -6.62 -4.79 9.48
N TYR A 115 -6.58 -4.51 10.80
CA TYR A 115 -7.51 -3.59 11.46
C TYR A 115 -7.43 -2.15 10.94
N ARG A 116 -6.37 -1.76 10.21
CA ARG A 116 -6.32 -0.43 9.54
C ARG A 116 -7.29 -0.28 8.38
N PHE A 117 -7.87 -1.39 7.91
CA PHE A 117 -8.87 -1.40 6.85
C PHE A 117 -10.30 -1.42 7.39
N ASP A 118 -10.48 -1.32 8.71
CA ASP A 118 -11.80 -1.11 9.32
C ASP A 118 -12.38 0.24 8.84
N PRO A 119 -13.56 0.27 8.20
CA PRO A 119 -14.19 1.50 7.75
C PRO A 119 -14.54 2.48 8.87
N ASP A 120 -14.77 1.97 10.09
CA ASP A 120 -15.14 2.78 11.26
C ASP A 120 -13.89 3.33 11.99
N GLU A 121 -12.70 2.85 11.62
CA GLU A 121 -11.42 3.32 12.15
C GLU A 121 -10.88 4.50 11.33
N ASP A 122 -10.71 5.65 11.99
CA ASP A 122 -10.37 6.92 11.34
C ASP A 122 -8.85 7.13 11.09
N SER A 123 -8.01 6.12 11.33
CA SER A 123 -6.54 6.25 11.34
C SER A 123 -5.84 6.01 10.01
N ARG A 124 -6.47 5.31 9.05
CA ARG A 124 -5.92 5.13 7.69
C ARG A 124 -6.20 6.37 6.86
N GLY A 125 -5.22 7.25 6.75
CA GLY A 125 -5.37 8.56 6.11
C GLY A 125 -5.19 8.58 4.60
N TRP A 126 -5.36 7.44 3.93
CA TRP A 126 -5.14 7.30 2.49
C TRP A 126 -6.07 6.26 1.87
N GLU A 127 -6.41 6.44 0.59
CA GLU A 127 -6.98 5.42 -0.28
C GLU A 127 -6.02 5.09 -1.43
N TRP A 128 -5.87 3.82 -1.77
CA TRP A 128 -5.11 3.41 -2.95
C TRP A 128 -5.65 4.10 -4.21
N TRP A 129 -4.77 4.70 -5.00
CA TRP A 129 -5.09 5.21 -6.33
C TRP A 129 -4.50 4.31 -7.41
N ASP A 130 -3.17 4.26 -7.52
CA ASP A 130 -2.49 3.49 -8.55
C ASP A 130 -1.01 3.27 -8.21
N ALA A 131 -0.33 2.43 -8.98
CA ALA A 131 1.12 2.37 -9.02
C ALA A 131 1.63 2.42 -10.46
N THR A 132 2.62 3.28 -10.72
CA THR A 132 3.20 3.48 -12.04
C THR A 132 4.70 3.21 -12.01
N GLN A 133 5.22 2.63 -13.09
CA GLN A 133 6.64 2.39 -13.26
C GLN A 133 7.29 3.68 -13.77
N ALA A 134 8.14 4.28 -12.94
CA ALA A 134 8.88 5.50 -13.27
C ALA A 134 10.33 5.22 -13.71
N GLY A 135 10.68 3.94 -13.87
CA GLY A 135 11.97 3.44 -14.33
C GLY A 135 12.17 1.97 -13.94
N PRO A 136 13.30 1.35 -14.33
CA PRO A 136 13.54 -0.09 -14.11
C PRO A 136 13.53 -0.52 -12.64
N SER A 137 13.93 0.38 -11.74
CA SER A 137 14.03 0.13 -10.29
C SER A 137 13.29 1.19 -9.47
N ARG A 138 12.28 1.83 -10.07
CA ARG A 138 11.53 2.92 -9.45
C ARG A 138 10.04 2.79 -9.73
N VAL A 139 9.26 2.79 -8.66
CA VAL A 139 7.79 2.77 -8.71
C VAL A 139 7.26 3.99 -7.98
N HIS A 140 6.30 4.66 -8.59
CA HIS A 140 5.51 5.70 -7.97
C HIS A 140 4.22 5.08 -7.42
N ILE A 141 3.99 5.24 -6.13
CA ILE A 141 2.77 4.81 -5.45
C ILE A 141 1.91 6.05 -5.26
N TRP A 142 0.70 6.00 -5.79
CA TRP A 142 -0.26 7.09 -5.77
C TRP A 142 -1.40 6.73 -4.83
N VAL A 143 -1.70 7.64 -3.92
CA VAL A 143 -2.86 7.51 -3.02
C VAL A 143 -3.65 8.81 -3.00
N ASP A 144 -4.96 8.71 -2.79
CA ASP A 144 -5.76 9.86 -2.41
C ASP A 144 -5.60 10.07 -0.90
N SER A 145 -5.07 11.23 -0.51
CA SER A 145 -5.02 11.68 0.88
C SER A 145 -5.98 12.86 1.13
N TRP A 146 -6.95 13.05 0.23
CA TRP A 146 -7.89 14.17 0.22
C TRP A 146 -7.21 15.55 0.25
N GLY A 147 -5.98 15.62 -0.27
CA GLY A 147 -5.16 16.83 -0.28
C GLY A 147 -4.43 17.13 1.04
N GLU A 148 -4.47 16.23 2.03
CA GLU A 148 -3.69 16.37 3.25
C GLU A 148 -2.21 16.05 3.00
N SER A 149 -1.31 16.90 3.51
CA SER A 149 0.15 16.71 3.40
C SER A 149 0.73 15.88 4.56
N PHE A 150 -0.05 15.66 5.61
CA PHE A 150 0.29 14.85 6.77
C PHE A 150 -0.91 13.97 7.12
N PHE A 151 -0.74 12.66 7.01
CA PHE A 151 -1.80 11.68 7.23
C PHE A 151 -1.20 10.35 7.69
N GLY A 152 -2.00 9.52 8.36
CA GLY A 152 -1.58 8.20 8.79
C GLY A 152 -1.31 7.30 7.58
N CYS A 153 -0.05 6.91 7.37
CA CYS A 153 0.39 6.11 6.22
C CYS A 153 1.46 5.07 6.56
N GLN A 154 1.74 4.83 7.85
CA GLN A 154 2.76 3.88 8.27
C GLN A 154 2.40 2.44 7.89
N ASP A 155 1.11 2.13 7.83
CA ASP A 155 0.54 0.88 7.33
C ASP A 155 0.81 0.68 5.82
N LEU A 156 0.69 1.75 5.00
CA LEU A 156 1.08 1.72 3.59
C LEU A 156 2.58 1.53 3.43
N LEU A 157 3.38 2.30 4.19
CA LEU A 157 4.84 2.21 4.14
C LEU A 157 5.30 0.80 4.50
N TRP A 158 4.70 0.18 5.51
CA TRP A 158 4.98 -1.22 5.83
C TRP A 158 4.72 -2.17 4.67
N ALA A 159 3.53 -2.10 4.06
CA ALA A 159 3.20 -2.93 2.90
C ALA A 159 4.17 -2.69 1.73
N ALA A 160 4.52 -1.44 1.47
CA ALA A 160 5.44 -1.03 0.41
C ALA A 160 6.87 -1.53 0.66
N TYR A 161 7.37 -1.45 1.89
CA TYR A 161 8.68 -1.98 2.27
C TYR A 161 8.70 -3.51 2.22
N ALA A 162 7.75 -4.19 2.86
CA ALA A 162 7.64 -5.66 2.85
C ALA A 162 7.51 -6.24 1.43
N SER A 163 6.96 -5.48 0.48
CA SER A 163 6.89 -5.87 -0.93
C SER A 163 8.22 -5.78 -1.68
N GLY A 164 9.26 -5.19 -1.08
CA GLY A 164 10.63 -5.12 -1.60
C GLY A 164 11.17 -3.71 -1.87
N ALA A 165 10.53 -2.66 -1.33
CA ALA A 165 11.11 -1.32 -1.42
C ALA A 165 12.36 -1.24 -0.53
N VAL A 166 13.42 -0.61 -1.06
CA VAL A 166 14.65 -0.35 -0.30
C VAL A 166 14.64 1.04 0.33
N ARG A 167 13.88 1.97 -0.27
CA ARG A 167 13.71 3.33 0.20
C ARG A 167 12.41 3.88 -0.35
N ILE A 168 11.69 4.61 0.49
CA ILE A 168 10.50 5.36 0.08
C ILE A 168 10.72 6.83 0.44
N ASP A 169 10.58 7.71 -0.55
CA ASP A 169 10.53 9.16 -0.36
C ASP A 169 9.09 9.66 -0.48
N GLY A 170 8.73 10.71 0.27
CA GLY A 170 7.38 11.29 0.29
C GLY A 170 6.68 11.14 1.66
N PRO A 171 5.36 11.41 1.74
CA PRO A 171 4.49 11.79 0.62
C PRO A 171 4.76 13.21 0.10
N VAL A 172 4.49 13.43 -1.19
CA VAL A 172 4.42 14.77 -1.79
C VAL A 172 3.12 14.92 -2.56
N ILE A 173 2.37 15.99 -2.31
CA ILE A 173 1.15 16.28 -3.06
C ILE A 173 1.51 16.69 -4.48
N GLN A 174 0.88 16.04 -5.45
CA GLN A 174 1.06 16.26 -6.88
C GLN A 174 -0.28 16.43 -7.57
N LYS A 175 -0.30 17.18 -8.68
CA LYS A 175 -1.50 17.24 -9.53
C LYS A 175 -1.72 15.88 -10.20
N SER A 176 -2.96 15.41 -10.28
CA SER A 176 -3.28 14.12 -10.91
C SER A 176 -2.92 14.05 -12.39
N ALA A 177 -2.74 15.19 -13.05
CA ALA A 177 -2.19 15.25 -14.41
C ALA A 177 -0.77 14.66 -14.52
N VAL A 178 0.04 14.69 -13.44
CA VAL A 178 1.36 14.06 -13.40
C VAL A 178 1.23 12.55 -13.46
N TRP A 179 0.40 11.97 -12.59
CA TRP A 179 0.07 10.53 -12.62
C TRP A 179 -0.52 10.10 -13.98
N ALA A 180 -1.48 10.87 -14.50
CA ALA A 180 -2.13 10.55 -15.77
C ALA A 180 -1.13 10.52 -16.95
N ALA A 181 -0.10 11.38 -16.92
CA ALA A 181 0.96 11.36 -17.93
C ALA A 181 1.84 10.11 -17.83
N GLU A 182 2.12 9.62 -16.62
CA GLU A 182 2.91 8.39 -16.41
C GLU A 182 2.17 7.13 -16.87
N ARG A 183 0.84 7.09 -16.70
CA ARG A 183 0.00 6.00 -17.20
C ARG A 183 0.12 5.83 -18.72
N GLY A 184 0.25 6.93 -19.47
CA GLY A 184 0.36 6.90 -20.94
C GLY A 184 1.73 6.50 -21.49
N ALA A 185 2.76 6.43 -20.64
CA ALA A 185 4.14 6.17 -21.05
C ALA A 185 4.55 4.69 -21.01
N THR A 186 3.69 3.80 -20.47
CA THR A 186 3.92 2.36 -20.45
C THR A 186 3.38 1.73 -21.74
N HIS A 187 4.22 1.67 -22.77
CA HIS A 187 3.98 0.99 -24.05
C HIS A 187 5.08 -0.01 -24.35
#